data_AF-A0A9X2A688-F1
#
_entry.id   AF-A0A9X2A688-F1
#
_cell.length_a   1.000
_cell.length_b   1.000
_cell.length_c   1.000
_cell.angle_alpha   90.00
_cell.angle_beta   90.00
_cell.angle_gamma   90.00
#
_symmetry.space_group_name_H-M   'P 1'
#
loop_
_entity.id
_entity.type
_entity.pdbx_description
1 polymer ?
#
loop_
_entity_poly.entity_id
_entity_poly.type
_entity_poly.pdbx_seq_one_letter_code
_entity_poly.pdbx_strand_id
1 'polypeptide(L)'
;MKLKLLFIAVMLCLFSTQAFSQNLARAYYIKAKEAYSGNQYTETLEFLEKAEKELGNTNPDILYLELMSRFEINKRDKNIPELSKEFMRTARSSDDRTQQVSMIAVEHKELLEADREAEDNAYKMAVNTKSLKDLRSYLSKYPNTSKAEEIKIILADKEAKDFENAKSVNTAKVYEEYLEDYPEGRYMDEVNDLLAEAREEELYKKAMKLNDIQIYNTYRIKYSTGKYIDEIEEARKKAILAKANRQFENEEFGLAKNTYQQYKADYPRGEEVGFANERLEDIDQEMKKEDRVANQTSSKYILGSYSSNEMFGLEFGRMSLRGVGTYFNLNANQNVGNTSILSFSGTEKESVSAASEDFEEAKLGANFGFTFKVLYPLWVYAGAGVVYTDYYSENDGEVIYYEVEGVENIQFYPELGLQVKLGNVAVLKAGGAYIDGEIYAKAGFGFQTKIW
;
A
#
# COMPACT_ATOMS: atom_id res chain seq x y z
N MET A 1 95.77 67.96 -17.91
CA MET A 1 95.32 67.28 -19.15
C MET A 1 94.62 65.94 -18.90
N LYS A 2 95.06 65.11 -17.93
CA LYS A 2 94.46 63.78 -17.65
C LYS A 2 92.98 63.81 -17.15
N LEU A 3 92.56 64.82 -16.40
CA LEU A 3 91.16 64.92 -15.92
C LEU A 3 90.16 65.27 -17.04
N LYS A 4 90.57 66.06 -18.04
CA LYS A 4 89.72 66.39 -19.21
C LYS A 4 89.53 65.19 -20.16
N LEU A 5 90.55 64.35 -20.32
CA LEU A 5 90.48 63.10 -21.12
C LEU A 5 89.59 62.03 -20.45
N LEU A 6 89.64 61.89 -19.12
CA LEU A 6 88.75 60.99 -18.38
C LEU A 6 87.29 61.46 -18.46
N PHE A 7 87.04 62.77 -18.37
CA PHE A 7 85.69 63.34 -18.50
C PHE A 7 85.11 63.16 -19.90
N ILE A 8 85.93 63.30 -20.95
CA ILE A 8 85.53 63.05 -22.35
C ILE A 8 85.26 61.56 -22.59
N ALA A 9 86.05 60.65 -22.01
CA ALA A 9 85.83 59.20 -22.12
C ALA A 9 84.57 58.73 -21.36
N VAL A 10 84.31 59.25 -20.17
CA VAL A 10 83.08 58.98 -19.41
C VAL A 10 81.86 59.57 -20.13
N MET A 11 81.95 60.78 -20.68
CA MET A 11 80.89 61.36 -21.52
C MET A 11 80.64 60.52 -22.77
N LEU A 12 81.67 60.11 -23.52
CA LEU A 12 81.53 59.26 -24.71
C LEU A 12 80.93 57.88 -24.39
N CYS A 13 81.30 57.27 -23.26
CA CYS A 13 80.65 56.05 -22.78
C CYS A 13 79.19 56.27 -22.43
N LEU A 14 78.85 57.34 -21.69
CA LEU A 14 77.46 57.70 -21.35
C LEU A 14 76.62 58.00 -22.60
N PHE A 15 77.19 58.68 -23.60
CA PHE A 15 76.53 58.93 -24.89
C PHE A 15 76.31 57.63 -25.69
N SER A 16 77.26 56.69 -25.66
CA SER A 16 77.12 55.40 -26.35
C SER A 16 76.06 54.49 -25.71
N THR A 17 75.95 54.49 -24.37
CA THR A 17 74.93 53.72 -23.65
C THR A 17 73.54 54.31 -23.84
N GLN A 18 73.41 55.65 -23.88
CA GLN A 18 72.14 56.34 -24.13
C GLN A 18 71.66 56.16 -25.58
N ALA A 19 72.58 56.14 -26.56
CA ALA A 19 72.24 55.84 -27.94
C ALA A 19 71.80 54.37 -28.13
N PHE A 20 72.41 53.44 -27.41
CA PHE A 20 72.03 52.03 -27.44
C PHE A 20 70.63 51.77 -26.85
N SER A 21 70.33 52.36 -25.68
CA SER A 21 69.00 52.22 -25.05
C SER A 21 67.88 52.83 -25.91
N GLN A 22 68.10 53.98 -26.55
CA GLN A 22 67.14 54.56 -27.49
C GLN A 22 66.88 53.68 -28.72
N ASN A 23 67.90 53.01 -29.25
CA ASN A 23 67.74 52.09 -30.38
C ASN A 23 66.99 50.82 -29.97
N LEU A 24 67.25 50.32 -28.75
CA LEU A 24 66.55 49.16 -28.21
C LEU A 24 65.07 49.46 -27.91
N ALA A 25 64.75 50.61 -27.32
CA ALA A 25 63.39 51.09 -27.12
C ALA A 25 62.62 51.19 -28.46
N ARG A 26 63.26 51.71 -29.51
CA ARG A 26 62.67 51.75 -30.87
C ARG A 26 62.41 50.35 -31.43
N ALA A 27 63.32 49.41 -31.23
CA ALA A 27 63.12 48.03 -31.69
C ALA A 27 61.94 47.36 -30.98
N TYR A 28 61.79 47.56 -29.67
CA TYR A 28 60.62 47.09 -28.93
C TYR A 28 59.33 47.77 -29.39
N TYR A 29 59.35 49.08 -29.65
CA TYR A 29 58.19 49.78 -30.17
C TYR A 29 57.76 49.29 -31.57
N ILE A 30 58.71 48.97 -32.46
CA ILE A 30 58.42 48.37 -33.77
C ILE A 30 57.72 47.01 -33.59
N LYS A 31 58.26 46.15 -32.71
CA LYS A 31 57.62 44.87 -32.38
C LYS A 31 56.22 45.05 -31.80
N ALA A 32 56.01 46.06 -30.96
CA ALA A 32 54.69 46.40 -30.45
C ALA A 32 53.72 46.78 -31.57
N LYS A 33 54.16 47.58 -32.55
CA LYS A 33 53.33 47.91 -33.72
C LYS A 33 53.01 46.69 -34.60
N GLU A 34 53.96 45.79 -34.78
CA GLU A 34 53.75 44.54 -35.52
C GLU A 34 52.72 43.67 -34.81
N ALA A 35 52.88 43.48 -33.49
CA ALA A 35 51.93 42.74 -32.65
C ALA A 35 50.52 43.39 -32.68
N TYR A 36 50.44 44.72 -32.59
CA TYR A 36 49.16 45.44 -32.65
C TYR A 36 48.47 45.22 -34.00
N SER A 37 49.23 45.32 -35.10
CA SER A 37 48.71 45.07 -36.45
C SER A 37 48.26 43.62 -36.64
N GLY A 38 48.81 42.69 -35.87
CA GLY A 38 48.39 41.29 -35.79
C GLY A 38 47.23 41.03 -34.81
N ASN A 39 46.61 42.07 -34.23
CA ASN A 39 45.61 41.98 -33.15
C ASN A 39 46.11 41.27 -31.87
N GLN A 40 47.43 41.22 -31.67
CA GLN A 40 48.06 40.63 -30.49
C GLN A 40 48.23 41.71 -29.41
N TYR A 41 47.11 42.19 -28.87
CA TYR A 41 47.10 43.37 -28.00
C TYR A 41 47.83 43.15 -26.66
N THR A 42 47.77 41.96 -26.07
CA THR A 42 48.53 41.67 -24.84
C THR A 42 50.04 41.69 -25.08
N GLU A 43 50.49 41.07 -26.18
CA GLU A 43 51.89 41.08 -26.60
C GLU A 43 52.36 42.50 -26.97
N THR A 44 51.45 43.31 -27.53
CA THR A 44 51.69 44.75 -27.75
C THR A 44 52.00 45.46 -26.44
N LEU A 45 51.19 45.25 -25.39
CA LEU A 45 51.42 45.85 -24.08
C LEU A 45 52.76 45.41 -23.46
N GLU A 46 53.14 44.14 -23.59
CA GLU A 46 54.44 43.65 -23.10
C GLU A 46 55.63 44.30 -23.81
N PHE A 47 55.54 44.50 -25.13
CA PHE A 47 56.58 45.18 -25.89
C PHE A 47 56.62 46.69 -25.60
N LEU A 48 55.46 47.32 -25.35
CA LEU A 48 55.40 48.72 -24.92
C LEU A 48 56.02 48.94 -23.55
N GLU A 49 55.77 48.07 -22.57
CA GLU A 49 56.40 48.12 -21.26
C GLU A 49 57.93 48.00 -21.36
N LYS A 50 58.42 47.09 -22.20
CA LYS A 50 59.87 46.96 -22.49
C LYS A 50 60.42 48.21 -23.16
N ALA A 51 59.68 48.80 -24.11
CA ALA A 51 60.09 50.04 -24.78
C ALA A 51 60.17 51.22 -23.81
N GLU A 52 59.17 51.39 -22.94
CA GLU A 52 59.12 52.45 -21.93
C GLU A 52 60.26 52.29 -20.90
N LYS A 53 60.53 51.06 -20.46
CA LYS A 53 61.63 50.76 -19.53
C LYS A 53 63.00 51.14 -20.10
N GLU A 54 63.27 50.83 -21.36
CA GLU A 54 64.53 51.18 -22.03
C GLU A 54 64.66 52.68 -22.33
N LEU A 55 63.52 53.36 -22.52
CA LEU A 55 63.48 54.81 -22.76
C LEU A 55 63.59 55.62 -21.45
N GLY A 56 63.16 55.05 -20.32
CA GLY A 56 63.15 55.68 -18.99
C GLY A 56 62.04 56.72 -18.79
N ASN A 57 61.22 56.95 -19.81
CA ASN A 57 60.03 57.79 -19.79
C ASN A 57 59.04 57.32 -20.86
N THR A 58 57.82 57.82 -20.82
CA THR A 58 56.82 57.60 -21.86
C THR A 58 56.82 58.71 -22.91
N ASN A 59 56.13 58.47 -24.02
CA ASN A 59 55.91 59.44 -25.08
C ASN A 59 54.54 59.21 -25.75
N PRO A 60 54.04 60.15 -26.57
CA PRO A 60 52.73 60.02 -27.21
C PRO A 60 52.56 58.75 -28.06
N ASP A 61 53.61 58.22 -28.67
CA ASP A 61 53.55 57.03 -29.53
C ASP A 61 53.33 55.74 -28.73
N ILE A 62 53.96 55.65 -27.56
CA ILE A 62 53.79 54.56 -26.59
C ILE A 62 52.41 54.67 -25.95
N LEU A 63 52.05 55.85 -25.42
CA LEU A 63 50.75 56.10 -24.77
C LEU A 63 49.57 55.80 -25.69
N TYR A 64 49.67 56.24 -26.94
CA TYR A 64 48.64 55.98 -27.94
C TYR A 64 48.44 54.48 -28.18
N LEU A 65 49.53 53.76 -28.46
CA LEU A 65 49.43 52.33 -28.77
C LEU A 65 49.01 51.51 -27.54
N GLU A 66 49.41 51.93 -26.34
CA GLU A 66 48.98 51.33 -25.07
C GLU A 66 47.48 51.52 -24.87
N LEU A 67 46.99 52.76 -25.01
CA LEU A 67 45.57 53.10 -24.90
C LEU A 67 44.73 52.28 -25.87
N MET A 68 45.12 52.24 -27.16
CA MET A 68 44.44 51.47 -28.18
C MET A 68 44.37 49.99 -27.80
N SER A 69 45.51 49.40 -27.41
CA SER A 69 45.60 47.97 -27.07
C SER A 69 44.77 47.63 -25.85
N ARG A 70 44.79 48.47 -24.81
CA ARG A 70 43.96 48.29 -23.61
C ARG A 70 42.48 48.40 -23.92
N PHE A 71 42.07 49.34 -24.75
CA PHE A 71 40.68 49.50 -25.15
C PHE A 71 40.16 48.29 -25.94
N GLU A 72 40.96 47.75 -26.85
CA GLU A 72 40.62 46.53 -27.60
C GLU A 72 40.54 45.28 -26.70
N ILE A 73 41.40 45.18 -25.68
CA ILE A 73 41.34 44.10 -24.68
C ILE A 73 40.10 44.24 -23.80
N ASN A 74 39.86 45.44 -23.29
CA ASN A 74 38.74 45.76 -22.41
C ASN A 74 38.36 47.23 -22.55
N LYS A 75 37.22 47.47 -23.22
CA LYS A 75 36.67 48.82 -23.39
C LYS A 75 36.38 49.55 -22.07
N ARG A 76 36.27 48.81 -20.97
CA ARG A 76 36.05 49.31 -19.60
C ARG A 76 37.33 49.32 -18.75
N ASP A 77 38.52 49.22 -19.35
CA ASP A 77 39.77 49.31 -18.61
C ASP A 77 39.84 50.67 -17.87
N LYS A 78 40.01 50.60 -16.55
CA LYS A 78 40.07 51.74 -15.63
C LYS A 78 41.21 52.71 -15.95
N ASN A 79 42.22 52.27 -16.70
CA ASN A 79 43.38 53.09 -17.05
C ASN A 79 43.13 54.02 -18.25
N ILE A 80 42.05 53.80 -19.02
CA ILE A 80 41.73 54.55 -20.24
C ILE A 80 41.61 56.06 -20.01
N PRO A 81 40.92 56.56 -18.97
CA PRO A 81 40.81 58.00 -18.73
C PRO A 81 42.17 58.66 -18.48
N GLU A 82 43.03 58.02 -17.68
CA GLU A 82 44.34 58.59 -17.34
C GLU A 82 45.30 58.54 -18.53
N LEU A 83 45.33 57.43 -19.27
CA LEU A 83 46.14 57.30 -20.49
C LEU A 83 45.71 58.30 -21.57
N SER A 84 44.41 58.50 -21.75
CA SER A 84 43.87 59.50 -22.68
C SER A 84 44.31 60.91 -22.28
N LYS A 85 44.22 61.26 -20.99
CA LYS A 85 44.62 62.56 -20.46
C LYS A 85 46.13 62.80 -20.60
N GLU A 86 46.94 61.79 -20.30
CA GLU A 86 48.40 61.88 -20.40
C GLU A 86 48.86 61.98 -21.86
N PHE A 87 48.20 61.27 -22.78
CA PHE A 87 48.40 61.44 -24.21
C PHE A 87 48.10 62.89 -24.64
N MET A 88 46.94 63.45 -24.23
CA MET A 88 46.59 64.84 -24.57
C MET A 88 47.59 65.88 -24.03
N ARG A 89 48.19 65.60 -22.87
CA ARG A 89 49.19 66.49 -22.23
C ARG A 89 50.53 66.48 -22.96
N THR A 90 50.91 65.34 -23.52
CA THR A 90 52.24 65.11 -24.10
C THR A 90 52.27 65.22 -25.62
N ALA A 91 51.14 64.99 -26.30
CA ALA A 91 50.98 65.13 -27.73
C ALA A 91 51.07 66.61 -28.17
N ARG A 92 51.47 66.83 -29.43
CA ARG A 92 51.45 68.17 -30.03
C ARG A 92 50.02 68.53 -30.42
N SER A 93 49.71 69.82 -30.44
CA SER A 93 48.38 70.31 -30.86
C SER A 93 47.99 69.94 -32.30
N SER A 94 48.96 69.56 -33.14
CA SER A 94 48.78 69.11 -34.52
C SER A 94 48.88 67.59 -34.68
N ASP A 95 48.84 66.81 -33.59
CA ASP A 95 48.90 65.35 -33.66
C ASP A 95 47.55 64.81 -34.12
N ASP A 96 47.51 64.18 -35.29
CA ASP A 96 46.29 63.68 -35.94
C ASP A 96 45.56 62.62 -35.10
N ARG A 97 46.25 61.98 -34.13
CA ARG A 97 45.67 60.94 -33.26
C ARG A 97 44.83 61.49 -32.12
N THR A 98 44.92 62.79 -31.85
CA THR A 98 44.15 63.50 -30.81
C THR A 98 42.64 63.23 -30.95
N GLN A 99 42.12 63.21 -32.17
CA GLN A 99 40.71 62.94 -32.41
C GLN A 99 40.33 61.51 -32.01
N GLN A 100 41.15 60.52 -32.38
CA GLN A 100 40.90 59.11 -32.08
C GLN A 100 40.98 58.81 -30.58
N VAL A 101 41.96 59.39 -29.88
CA VAL A 101 42.04 59.29 -28.41
C VAL A 101 40.83 59.91 -27.73
N SER A 102 40.34 61.05 -28.23
CA SER A 102 39.10 61.67 -27.74
C SER A 102 37.90 60.75 -27.94
N MET A 103 37.78 60.11 -29.11
CA MET A 103 36.69 59.18 -29.40
C MET A 103 36.71 57.97 -28.45
N ILE A 104 37.87 57.39 -28.17
CA ILE A 104 38.00 56.27 -27.22
C ILE A 104 37.61 56.70 -25.80
N ALA A 105 38.04 57.88 -25.37
CA ALA A 105 37.66 58.42 -24.06
C ALA A 105 36.13 58.63 -23.96
N VAL A 106 35.49 59.09 -25.04
CA VAL A 106 34.03 59.23 -25.11
C VAL A 106 33.34 57.87 -25.10
N GLU A 107 33.75 56.93 -25.96
CA GLU A 107 33.15 55.59 -26.03
C GLU A 107 33.28 54.84 -24.69
N HIS A 108 34.45 54.91 -24.05
CA HIS A 108 34.65 54.37 -22.70
C HIS A 108 33.67 54.98 -21.69
N LYS A 109 33.50 56.31 -21.71
CA LYS A 109 32.60 57.01 -20.80
C LYS A 109 31.13 56.61 -21.05
N GLU A 110 30.69 56.54 -22.30
CA GLU A 110 29.34 56.12 -22.67
C GLU A 110 29.04 54.69 -22.21
N LEU A 111 30.01 53.78 -22.33
CA LEU A 111 29.87 52.41 -21.84
C LEU A 111 29.72 52.34 -20.31
N LEU A 112 30.50 53.13 -19.58
CA LEU A 112 30.39 53.20 -18.12
C LEU A 112 29.08 53.86 -17.67
N GLU A 113 28.59 54.86 -18.40
CA GLU A 113 27.28 55.47 -18.14
C GLU A 113 26.14 54.49 -18.40
N ALA A 114 26.19 53.75 -19.51
CA ALA A 114 25.22 52.70 -19.82
C ALA A 114 25.18 51.60 -18.75
N ASP A 115 26.33 51.16 -18.23
CA ASP A 115 26.39 50.19 -17.14
C ASP A 115 25.75 50.73 -15.85
N ARG A 116 26.02 51.99 -15.51
CA ARG A 116 25.41 52.65 -14.34
C ARG A 116 23.90 52.79 -14.50
N GLU A 117 23.42 53.20 -15.67
CA GLU A 117 21.99 53.29 -15.94
C GLU A 117 21.30 51.92 -15.88
N ALA A 118 21.96 50.88 -16.41
CA ALA A 118 21.45 49.51 -16.34
C ALA A 118 21.40 48.99 -14.90
N GLU A 119 22.38 49.31 -14.05
CA GLU A 119 22.34 49.01 -12.62
C GLU A 119 21.22 49.78 -11.93
N ASP A 120 21.11 51.09 -12.16
CA ASP A 120 20.09 51.97 -11.57
C ASP A 120 18.68 51.48 -11.86
N ASN A 121 18.42 51.07 -13.10
CA ASN A 121 17.13 50.53 -13.51
C ASN A 121 16.85 49.18 -12.84
N ALA A 122 17.84 48.29 -12.76
CA ALA A 122 17.70 47.01 -12.08
C ALA A 122 17.46 47.18 -10.57
N TYR A 123 18.17 48.11 -9.93
CA TYR A 123 18.00 48.45 -8.53
C TYR A 123 16.61 49.03 -8.26
N LYS A 124 16.16 50.00 -9.07
CA LYS A 124 14.80 50.57 -8.97
C LYS A 124 13.73 49.49 -9.08
N MET A 125 13.90 48.56 -10.03
CA MET A 125 12.99 47.43 -10.18
C MET A 125 12.95 46.57 -8.91
N ALA A 126 14.12 46.16 -8.41
CA ALA A 126 14.23 45.32 -7.22
C ALA A 126 13.64 45.97 -5.95
N VAL A 127 13.89 47.27 -5.72
CA VAL A 127 13.37 48.00 -4.56
C VAL A 127 11.86 48.27 -4.66
N ASN A 128 11.34 48.49 -5.87
CA ASN A 128 9.91 48.77 -6.08
C ASN A 128 9.06 47.50 -5.96
N THR A 129 9.49 46.39 -6.56
CA THR A 129 8.71 45.15 -6.53
C THR A 129 8.93 44.37 -5.23
N LYS A 130 10.15 44.42 -4.68
CA LYS A 130 10.60 43.61 -3.54
C LYS A 130 10.29 42.11 -3.72
N SER A 131 10.23 41.66 -4.97
CA SER A 131 10.02 40.24 -5.28
C SER A 131 11.33 39.48 -5.12
N LEU A 132 11.28 38.23 -4.65
CA LEU A 132 12.49 37.40 -4.51
C LEU A 132 13.26 37.28 -5.82
N LYS A 133 12.53 37.14 -6.93
CA LYS A 133 13.08 37.07 -8.27
C LYS A 133 13.91 38.31 -8.61
N ASP A 134 13.37 39.50 -8.40
CA ASP A 134 14.05 40.74 -8.80
C ASP A 134 15.22 41.07 -7.87
N LEU A 135 15.07 40.84 -6.57
CA LEU A 135 16.15 41.00 -5.59
C LEU A 135 17.33 40.07 -5.91
N ARG A 136 17.06 38.79 -6.18
CA ARG A 136 18.09 37.80 -6.56
C ARG A 136 18.73 38.10 -7.91
N SER A 137 17.92 38.50 -8.88
CA SER A 137 18.41 38.91 -10.21
C SER A 137 19.40 40.06 -10.10
N TYR A 138 19.08 41.06 -9.26
CA TYR A 138 19.99 42.17 -9.00
C TYR A 138 21.29 41.73 -8.34
N LEU A 139 21.21 40.95 -7.24
CA LEU A 139 22.40 40.49 -6.51
C LEU A 139 23.32 39.59 -7.35
N SER A 140 22.74 38.79 -8.25
CA SER A 140 23.50 37.96 -9.19
C SER A 140 24.29 38.80 -10.19
N LYS A 141 23.67 39.87 -10.72
CA LYS A 141 24.28 40.72 -11.75
C LYS A 141 25.25 41.76 -11.18
N TYR A 142 24.97 42.28 -9.98
CA TYR A 142 25.74 43.36 -9.35
C TYR A 142 26.12 43.01 -7.89
N PRO A 143 26.89 41.93 -7.64
CA PRO A 143 27.12 41.41 -6.28
C PRO A 143 27.99 42.31 -5.39
N ASN A 144 28.82 43.15 -5.99
CA ASN A 144 29.89 43.90 -5.31
C ASN A 144 29.69 45.43 -5.34
N THR A 145 28.45 45.90 -5.46
CA THR A 145 28.14 47.33 -5.48
C THR A 145 27.59 47.79 -4.12
N SER A 146 27.65 49.08 -3.83
CA SER A 146 27.09 49.63 -2.58
C SER A 146 25.58 49.38 -2.47
N LYS A 147 24.89 49.38 -3.62
CA LYS A 147 23.46 49.09 -3.72
C LYS A 147 23.14 47.61 -3.47
N ALA A 148 24.07 46.70 -3.78
CA ALA A 148 23.94 45.29 -3.43
C ALA A 148 23.75 45.08 -1.94
N GLU A 149 24.43 45.87 -1.10
CA GLU A 149 24.30 45.76 0.34
C GLU A 149 22.89 46.16 0.83
N GLU A 150 22.31 47.20 0.23
CA GLU A 150 20.93 47.58 0.54
C GLU A 150 19.93 46.50 0.08
N ILE A 151 20.13 45.90 -1.10
CA ILE A 151 19.28 44.80 -1.59
C ILE A 151 19.39 43.57 -0.68
N LYS A 152 20.57 43.25 -0.14
CA LYS A 152 20.73 42.17 0.84
C LYS A 152 19.94 42.44 2.13
N ILE A 153 19.93 43.70 2.61
CA ILE A 153 19.13 44.09 3.78
C ILE A 153 17.64 43.90 3.49
N ILE A 154 17.15 44.37 2.33
CA ILE A 154 15.74 44.20 1.94
C ILE A 154 15.36 42.72 1.85
N LEU A 155 16.25 41.88 1.30
CA LEU A 155 16.04 40.44 1.20
C LEU A 155 15.98 39.79 2.60
N ALA A 156 16.88 40.16 3.50
CA ALA A 156 16.90 39.65 4.88
C ALA A 156 15.65 40.08 5.68
N ASP A 157 15.20 41.32 5.53
CA ASP A 157 13.95 41.81 6.15
C ASP A 157 12.72 41.09 5.62
N LYS A 158 12.73 40.76 4.32
CA LYS A 158 11.65 39.98 3.70
C LYS A 158 11.64 38.55 4.21
N GLU A 159 12.79 37.90 4.26
CA GLU A 159 12.95 36.54 4.80
C GLU A 159 12.45 36.45 6.24
N ALA A 160 12.82 37.41 7.10
CA ALA A 160 12.37 37.45 8.49
C ALA A 160 10.83 37.54 8.59
N LYS A 161 10.18 38.33 7.73
CA LYS A 161 8.71 38.42 7.69
C LYS A 161 8.05 37.15 7.19
N ASP A 162 8.61 36.56 6.14
CA ASP A 162 8.08 35.32 5.56
C ASP A 162 8.24 34.16 6.56
N PHE A 163 9.34 34.14 7.33
CA PHE A 163 9.56 33.20 8.42
C PHE A 163 8.55 33.38 9.58
N GLU A 164 8.34 34.61 10.05
CA GLU A 164 7.33 34.88 11.09
C GLU A 164 5.91 34.49 10.63
N ASN A 165 5.59 34.73 9.36
CA ASN A 165 4.34 34.27 8.77
C ASN A 165 4.26 32.73 8.75
N ALA A 166 5.35 32.05 8.38
CA ALA A 166 5.41 30.59 8.41
C ALA A 166 5.18 30.02 9.82
N LYS A 167 5.80 30.61 10.85
CA LYS A 167 5.56 30.28 12.26
C LYS A 167 4.12 30.53 12.70
N SER A 168 3.50 31.62 12.23
CA SER A 168 2.12 31.94 12.57
C SER A 168 1.13 30.96 11.94
N VAL A 169 1.38 30.49 10.71
CA VAL A 169 0.49 29.54 10.03
C VAL A 169 0.74 28.11 10.52
N ASN A 170 2.01 27.78 10.80
CA ASN A 170 2.47 26.52 11.39
C ASN A 170 1.93 25.26 10.69
N THR A 171 2.17 25.14 9.38
CA THR A 171 1.79 23.97 8.58
C THR A 171 2.98 23.46 7.79
N ALA A 172 3.01 22.16 7.49
CA ALA A 172 4.10 21.56 6.73
C ALA A 172 4.28 22.26 5.37
N LYS A 173 3.17 22.58 4.71
CA LYS A 173 3.16 23.25 3.40
C LYS A 173 3.87 24.60 3.41
N VAL A 174 3.57 25.48 4.39
CA VAL A 174 4.16 26.83 4.40
C VAL A 174 5.66 26.79 4.75
N TYR A 175 6.09 25.84 5.57
CA TYR A 175 7.52 25.62 5.81
C TYR A 175 8.25 25.07 4.58
N GLU A 176 7.62 24.18 3.81
CA GLU A 176 8.16 23.70 2.52
C GLU A 176 8.31 24.85 1.51
N GLU A 177 7.29 25.71 1.40
CA GLU A 177 7.34 26.91 0.55
C GLU A 177 8.47 27.87 1.00
N TYR A 178 8.64 28.07 2.30
CA TYR A 178 9.76 28.86 2.83
C TYR A 178 11.12 28.29 2.42
N LEU A 179 11.33 26.97 2.54
CA LEU A 179 12.62 26.34 2.20
C LEU A 179 12.90 26.39 0.68
N GLU A 180 11.86 26.38 -0.16
CA GLU A 180 11.99 26.62 -1.60
C GLU A 180 12.36 28.08 -1.90
N ASP A 181 11.69 29.01 -1.21
CA ASP A 181 11.93 30.44 -1.34
C ASP A 181 13.29 30.86 -0.76
N TYR A 182 13.83 30.16 0.23
CA TYR A 182 15.08 30.49 0.95
C TYR A 182 15.95 29.25 1.23
N PRO A 183 16.54 28.62 0.19
CA PRO A 183 17.28 27.35 0.33
C PRO A 183 18.58 27.45 1.13
N GLU A 184 19.14 28.65 1.27
CA GLU A 184 20.31 28.95 2.10
C GLU A 184 19.97 30.06 3.14
N GLY A 185 18.69 30.11 3.55
CA GLY A 185 18.17 31.11 4.47
C GLY A 185 18.76 31.01 5.86
N ARG A 186 18.74 32.12 6.60
CA ARG A 186 19.17 32.19 8.01
C ARG A 186 18.37 31.27 8.91
N TYR A 187 17.08 31.07 8.62
CA TYR A 187 16.18 30.27 9.46
C TYR A 187 16.00 28.84 8.95
N MET A 188 16.84 28.38 8.01
CA MET A 188 16.71 27.06 7.40
C MET A 188 16.66 25.92 8.43
N ASP A 189 17.56 25.92 9.42
CA ASP A 189 17.62 24.87 10.44
C ASP A 189 16.37 24.89 11.33
N GLU A 190 15.95 26.06 11.82
CA GLU A 190 14.74 26.22 12.65
C GLU A 190 13.48 25.82 11.85
N VAL A 191 13.39 26.16 10.57
CA VAL A 191 12.27 25.77 9.71
C VAL A 191 12.24 24.27 9.45
N ASN A 192 13.39 23.60 9.32
CA ASN A 192 13.43 22.14 9.17
C ASN A 192 12.91 21.44 10.43
N ASP A 193 13.26 21.93 11.62
CA ASP A 193 12.76 21.41 12.89
C ASP A 193 11.23 21.62 13.00
N LEU A 194 10.76 22.83 12.73
CA LEU A 194 9.32 23.15 12.74
C LEU A 194 8.53 22.36 11.69
N LEU A 195 9.11 22.11 10.51
CA LEU A 195 8.53 21.28 9.47
C LEU A 195 8.38 19.82 9.93
N ALA A 196 9.39 19.29 10.62
CA ALA A 196 9.33 17.93 11.17
C ALA A 196 8.20 17.83 12.21
N GLU A 197 8.10 18.79 13.13
CA GLU A 197 7.03 18.87 14.13
C GLU A 197 5.64 18.99 13.49
N ALA A 198 5.47 19.88 12.51
CA ALA A 198 4.20 20.08 11.82
C ALA A 198 3.76 18.82 11.05
N ARG A 199 4.69 18.13 10.36
CA ARG A 199 4.40 16.88 9.65
C ARG A 199 4.03 15.74 10.61
N GLU A 200 4.61 15.71 11.79
CA GLU A 200 4.23 14.74 12.82
C GLU A 200 2.82 15.04 13.34
N GLU A 201 2.54 16.29 13.71
CA GLU A 201 1.24 16.72 14.24
C GLU A 201 0.10 16.51 13.21
N GLU A 202 0.33 16.80 11.94
CA GLU A 202 -0.63 16.55 10.86
C GLU A 202 -0.95 15.05 10.72
N LEU A 203 0.07 14.19 10.77
CA LEU A 203 -0.14 12.74 10.70
C LEU A 203 -0.85 12.22 11.94
N TYR A 204 -0.51 12.72 13.12
CA TYR A 204 -1.20 12.41 14.38
C TYR A 204 -2.68 12.78 14.29
N LYS A 205 -3.01 14.03 13.92
CA LYS A 205 -4.39 14.50 13.75
C LYS A 205 -5.15 13.65 12.74
N LYS A 206 -4.51 13.29 11.62
CA LYS A 206 -5.09 12.39 10.62
C LYS A 206 -5.38 11.00 11.19
N ALA A 207 -4.45 10.43 11.93
CA ALA A 207 -4.59 9.11 12.55
C ALA A 207 -5.75 9.08 13.54
N MET A 208 -5.81 10.06 14.45
CA MET A 208 -6.88 10.17 15.45
C MET A 208 -8.25 10.43 14.83
N LYS A 209 -8.31 11.25 13.77
CA LYS A 209 -9.57 11.56 13.06
C LYS A 209 -10.13 10.36 12.31
N LEU A 210 -9.28 9.63 11.59
CA LEU A 210 -9.73 8.50 10.75
C LEU A 210 -9.85 7.20 11.55
N ASN A 211 -9.17 7.11 12.69
CA ASN A 211 -9.15 5.95 13.58
C ASN A 211 -8.84 4.63 12.84
N ASP A 212 -7.83 4.67 11.97
CA ASP A 212 -7.47 3.59 11.07
C ASP A 212 -6.14 2.93 11.50
N ILE A 213 -6.13 1.60 11.59
CA ILE A 213 -5.00 0.80 12.05
C ILE A 213 -3.76 0.97 11.15
N GLN A 214 -3.93 1.11 9.83
CA GLN A 214 -2.81 1.32 8.91
C GLN A 214 -2.19 2.70 9.08
N ILE A 215 -2.99 3.72 9.37
CA ILE A 215 -2.48 5.07 9.64
C ILE A 215 -1.71 5.08 10.97
N TYR A 216 -2.22 4.42 12.01
CA TYR A 216 -1.47 4.25 13.26
C TYR A 216 -0.14 3.52 13.06
N ASN A 217 -0.12 2.45 12.27
CA ASN A 217 1.12 1.74 11.91
C ASN A 217 2.10 2.65 11.14
N THR A 218 1.59 3.47 10.22
CA THR A 218 2.40 4.44 9.47
C THR A 218 3.04 5.45 10.42
N TYR A 219 2.27 5.98 11.36
CA TYR A 219 2.79 6.89 12.39
C TYR A 219 3.87 6.20 13.23
N ARG A 220 3.63 4.99 13.77
CA ARG A 220 4.60 4.25 14.59
C ARG A 220 5.92 4.01 13.87
N ILE A 221 5.87 3.69 12.58
CA ILE A 221 7.09 3.45 11.78
C ILE A 221 7.85 4.76 11.57
N LYS A 222 7.14 5.85 11.25
CA LYS A 222 7.77 7.14 10.91
C LYS A 222 8.26 7.91 12.14
N TYR A 223 7.55 7.80 13.26
CA TYR A 223 7.76 8.57 14.49
C TYR A 223 7.79 7.65 15.72
N SER A 224 8.66 6.64 15.69
CA SER A 224 8.77 5.62 16.77
C SER A 224 9.14 6.18 18.15
N THR A 225 9.74 7.38 18.19
CA THR A 225 10.02 8.16 19.40
C THR A 225 9.36 9.54 19.35
N GLY A 226 8.28 9.65 18.57
CA GLY A 226 7.54 10.90 18.38
C GLY A 226 6.80 11.35 19.62
N LYS A 227 6.41 12.62 19.64
CA LYS A 227 5.68 13.27 20.73
C LYS A 227 4.36 12.58 21.06
N TYR A 228 3.67 12.04 20.05
CA TYR A 228 2.33 11.45 20.21
C TYR A 228 2.33 9.91 20.18
N ILE A 229 3.49 9.27 20.35
CA ILE A 229 3.60 7.81 20.17
C ILE A 229 2.75 7.02 21.17
N ASP A 230 2.70 7.45 22.44
CA ASP A 230 1.94 6.77 23.48
C ASP A 230 0.43 6.84 23.19
N GLU A 231 -0.06 8.00 22.76
CA GLU A 231 -1.47 8.19 22.42
C GLU A 231 -1.87 7.41 21.18
N ILE A 232 -0.98 7.35 20.18
CA ILE A 232 -1.17 6.55 18.97
C ILE A 232 -1.21 5.06 19.30
N GLU A 233 -0.32 4.58 20.16
CA GLU A 233 -0.29 3.17 20.56
C GLU A 233 -1.55 2.77 21.34
N GLU A 234 -2.02 3.64 22.25
CA GLU A 234 -3.27 3.44 22.97
C GLU A 234 -4.49 3.46 22.03
N ALA A 235 -4.56 4.40 21.09
CA ALA A 235 -5.65 4.49 20.13
C ALA A 235 -5.66 3.27 19.19
N ARG A 236 -4.48 2.84 18.71
CA ARG A 236 -4.31 1.64 17.89
C ARG A 236 -4.75 0.38 18.63
N LYS A 237 -4.36 0.23 19.90
CA LYS A 237 -4.75 -0.89 20.76
C LYS A 237 -6.27 -1.03 20.82
N LYS A 238 -6.96 0.09 21.07
CA LYS A 238 -8.44 0.15 21.09
C LYS A 238 -9.06 -0.13 19.72
N ALA A 239 -8.49 0.40 18.64
CA ALA A 239 -8.99 0.18 17.28
C ALA A 239 -8.89 -1.28 16.84
N ILE A 240 -7.78 -1.98 17.14
CA ILE A 240 -7.62 -3.41 16.83
C ILE A 240 -8.67 -4.23 17.59
N LEU A 241 -8.85 -3.97 18.89
CA LEU A 241 -9.82 -4.70 19.70
C LEU A 241 -11.26 -4.44 19.21
N ALA A 242 -11.62 -3.19 18.93
CA ALA A 242 -12.94 -2.84 18.40
C ALA A 242 -13.22 -3.50 17.04
N LYS A 243 -12.19 -3.61 16.18
CA LYS A 243 -12.30 -4.34 14.91
C LYS A 243 -12.54 -5.84 15.13
N ALA A 244 -11.81 -6.46 16.05
CA ALA A 244 -12.00 -7.87 16.39
C ALA A 244 -13.41 -8.14 16.95
N ASN A 245 -13.89 -7.28 17.85
CA ASN A 245 -15.23 -7.36 18.41
C ASN A 245 -16.31 -7.25 17.33
N ARG A 246 -16.19 -6.28 16.40
CA ARG A 246 -17.14 -6.15 15.28
C ARG A 246 -17.16 -7.37 14.39
N GLN A 247 -16.00 -7.94 14.06
CA GLN A 247 -15.92 -9.16 13.25
C GLN A 247 -16.58 -10.35 13.97
N PHE A 248 -16.41 -10.44 15.29
CA PHE A 248 -17.08 -11.45 16.11
C PHE A 248 -18.60 -11.26 16.10
N GLU A 249 -19.09 -10.04 16.31
CA GLU A 249 -20.52 -9.71 16.28
C GLU A 249 -21.17 -9.97 14.90
N ASN A 250 -20.40 -9.83 13.83
CA ASN A 250 -20.82 -10.12 12.46
C ASN A 250 -20.70 -11.62 12.08
N GLU A 251 -20.38 -12.52 13.03
CA GLU A 251 -20.16 -13.96 12.80
C GLU A 251 -19.02 -14.27 11.81
N GLU A 252 -18.11 -13.32 11.60
CA GLU A 252 -16.91 -13.48 10.75
C GLU A 252 -15.78 -14.16 11.56
N PHE A 253 -16.06 -15.32 12.15
CA PHE A 253 -15.23 -15.95 13.18
C PHE A 253 -13.77 -16.15 12.78
N GLY A 254 -13.51 -16.55 11.53
CA GLY A 254 -12.15 -16.70 11.01
C GLY A 254 -11.35 -15.40 10.99
N LEU A 255 -12.01 -14.28 10.62
CA LEU A 255 -11.38 -12.96 10.63
C LEU A 255 -11.21 -12.43 12.05
N ALA A 256 -12.24 -12.58 12.89
CA ALA A 256 -12.20 -12.19 14.29
C ALA A 256 -11.04 -12.88 15.03
N LYS A 257 -10.89 -14.20 14.84
CA LYS A 257 -9.78 -15.01 15.39
C LYS A 257 -8.41 -14.43 15.04
N ASN A 258 -8.19 -14.15 13.76
CA ASN A 258 -6.93 -13.57 13.30
C ASN A 258 -6.66 -12.21 13.94
N THR A 259 -7.68 -11.35 14.06
CA THR A 259 -7.52 -10.00 14.63
C THR A 259 -7.29 -10.05 16.16
N TYR A 260 -7.95 -10.93 16.92
CA TYR A 260 -7.64 -11.11 18.34
C TYR A 260 -6.24 -11.70 18.56
N GLN A 261 -5.79 -12.61 17.69
CA GLN A 261 -4.43 -13.12 17.73
C GLN A 261 -3.41 -12.02 17.44
N GLN A 262 -3.69 -11.15 16.47
CA GLN A 262 -2.88 -9.96 16.21
C GLN A 262 -2.81 -9.06 17.45
N TYR A 263 -3.94 -8.76 18.09
CA TYR A 263 -3.98 -7.97 19.32
C TYR A 263 -3.05 -8.55 20.41
N LYS A 264 -3.10 -9.86 20.64
CA LYS A 264 -2.26 -10.54 21.64
C LYS A 264 -0.78 -10.52 21.28
N ALA A 265 -0.44 -10.66 20.00
CA ALA A 265 0.93 -10.61 19.54
C ALA A 265 1.53 -9.20 19.68
N ASP A 266 0.73 -8.19 19.33
CA ASP A 266 1.10 -6.79 19.38
C ASP A 266 1.17 -6.26 20.84
N TYR A 267 0.30 -6.76 21.72
CA TYR A 267 0.16 -6.31 23.11
C TYR A 267 0.10 -7.48 24.11
N PRO A 268 1.19 -8.24 24.30
CA PRO A 268 1.18 -9.47 25.12
C PRO A 268 0.90 -9.24 26.61
N ARG A 269 1.06 -8.00 27.09
CA ARG A 269 0.76 -7.57 28.47
C ARG A 269 -0.37 -6.53 28.53
N GLY A 270 -1.20 -6.46 27.48
CA GLY A 270 -2.35 -5.56 27.45
C GLY A 270 -3.42 -5.97 28.47
N GLU A 271 -4.15 -4.98 29.00
CA GLU A 271 -5.22 -5.19 29.99
C GLU A 271 -6.32 -6.12 29.46
N GLU A 272 -6.60 -6.06 28.15
CA GLU A 272 -7.67 -6.83 27.49
C GLU A 272 -7.20 -8.19 26.93
N VAL A 273 -5.99 -8.64 27.25
CA VAL A 273 -5.51 -9.96 26.81
C VAL A 273 -6.36 -11.09 27.38
N GLY A 274 -6.84 -10.94 28.62
CA GLY A 274 -7.76 -11.89 29.25
C GLY A 274 -9.08 -12.01 28.47
N PHE A 275 -9.69 -10.87 28.17
CA PHE A 275 -10.91 -10.79 27.35
C PHE A 275 -10.70 -11.37 25.95
N ALA A 276 -9.57 -11.05 25.29
CA ALA A 276 -9.23 -11.61 23.99
C ALA A 276 -9.07 -13.15 24.02
N ASN A 277 -8.56 -13.72 25.11
CA ASN A 277 -8.47 -15.18 25.28
C ASN A 277 -9.87 -15.81 25.39
N GLU A 278 -10.75 -15.24 26.21
CA GLU A 278 -12.13 -15.69 26.35
C GLU A 278 -12.84 -15.67 24.98
N ARG A 279 -12.71 -14.58 24.22
CA ARG A 279 -13.28 -14.48 22.87
C ARG A 279 -12.71 -15.48 21.89
N LEU A 280 -11.43 -15.80 21.97
CA LEU A 280 -10.82 -16.84 21.13
C LEU A 280 -11.38 -18.24 21.47
N GLU A 281 -11.67 -18.51 22.75
CA GLU A 281 -12.34 -19.76 23.16
C GLU A 281 -13.78 -19.81 22.64
N ASP A 282 -14.55 -18.72 22.77
CA ASP A 282 -15.90 -18.60 22.19
C ASP A 282 -15.88 -18.88 20.68
N ILE A 283 -14.97 -18.24 19.95
CA ILE A 283 -14.79 -18.43 18.51
C ILE A 283 -14.51 -19.91 18.18
N ASP A 284 -13.58 -20.54 18.91
CA ASP A 284 -13.24 -21.94 18.68
C ASP A 284 -14.44 -22.88 18.95
N GLN A 285 -15.34 -22.52 19.87
CA GLN A 285 -16.58 -23.26 20.10
C GLN A 285 -17.58 -23.08 18.96
N GLU A 286 -17.80 -21.85 18.47
CA GLU A 286 -18.72 -21.57 17.38
C GLU A 286 -18.25 -22.22 16.07
N MET A 287 -16.98 -22.07 15.72
CA MET A 287 -16.41 -22.74 14.53
C MET A 287 -16.57 -24.28 14.62
N LYS A 288 -16.39 -24.88 15.81
CA LYS A 288 -16.67 -26.32 16.00
C LYS A 288 -18.15 -26.68 15.82
N LYS A 289 -19.08 -25.80 16.21
CA LYS A 289 -20.52 -26.01 15.98
C LYS A 289 -20.83 -25.93 14.48
N GLU A 290 -20.29 -24.94 13.78
CA GLU A 290 -20.41 -24.83 12.32
C GLU A 290 -19.88 -26.06 11.61
N ASP A 291 -18.69 -26.54 11.98
CA ASP A 291 -18.10 -27.77 11.44
C ASP A 291 -19.00 -28.98 11.71
N ARG A 292 -19.58 -29.10 12.90
CA ARG A 292 -20.52 -30.18 13.22
C ARG A 292 -21.77 -30.13 12.36
N VAL A 293 -22.33 -28.96 12.13
CA VAL A 293 -23.52 -28.77 11.28
C VAL A 293 -23.18 -29.05 9.81
N ALA A 294 -22.05 -28.55 9.32
CA ALA A 294 -21.56 -28.78 7.96
C ALA A 294 -21.28 -30.26 7.68
N ASN A 295 -20.81 -31.00 8.69
CA ASN A 295 -20.55 -32.44 8.59
C ASN A 295 -21.80 -33.32 8.76
N GLN A 296 -22.99 -32.77 9.03
CA GLN A 296 -24.22 -33.55 9.03
C GLN A 296 -24.54 -33.99 7.58
N THR A 297 -24.63 -35.30 7.35
CA THR A 297 -24.97 -35.87 6.04
C THR A 297 -26.29 -36.66 6.06
N SER A 298 -26.99 -36.67 4.92
CA SER A 298 -28.05 -37.65 4.66
C SER A 298 -27.46 -39.05 4.75
N SER A 299 -28.20 -39.99 5.32
CA SER A 299 -27.70 -41.34 5.55
C SER A 299 -28.54 -42.38 4.87
N LYS A 300 -27.84 -43.37 4.33
CA LYS A 300 -28.37 -44.61 3.80
C LYS A 300 -28.22 -45.67 4.89
N TYR A 301 -29.19 -46.57 5.09
CA TYR A 301 -29.16 -47.54 6.19
C TYR A 301 -29.76 -48.90 5.79
N ILE A 302 -29.30 -49.93 6.52
CA ILE A 302 -29.89 -51.28 6.55
C ILE A 302 -30.26 -51.57 8.00
N LEU A 303 -31.47 -52.05 8.25
CA LEU A 303 -32.03 -52.24 9.57
C LEU A 303 -32.77 -53.57 9.67
N GLY A 304 -32.55 -54.31 10.75
CA GLY A 304 -33.42 -55.41 11.14
C GLY A 304 -34.62 -54.87 11.90
N SER A 305 -35.83 -55.27 11.52
CA SER A 305 -37.08 -54.87 12.18
C SER A 305 -37.79 -56.06 12.79
N TYR A 306 -38.49 -55.83 13.89
CA TYR A 306 -39.39 -56.77 14.54
C TYR A 306 -40.74 -56.09 14.80
N SER A 307 -41.83 -56.85 14.70
CA SER A 307 -43.19 -56.41 14.97
C SER A 307 -43.85 -57.38 15.96
N SER A 308 -44.73 -56.88 16.83
CA SER A 308 -45.37 -57.69 17.88
C SER A 308 -46.33 -58.77 17.37
N ASN A 309 -46.60 -58.80 16.06
CA ASN A 309 -47.24 -59.92 15.36
C ASN A 309 -46.23 -60.98 14.85
N GLU A 310 -45.08 -61.09 15.52
CA GLU A 310 -44.03 -62.08 15.26
C GLU A 310 -43.36 -62.00 13.87
N MET A 311 -43.48 -60.87 13.19
CA MET A 311 -42.78 -60.65 11.92
C MET A 311 -41.39 -60.04 12.14
N PHE A 312 -40.40 -60.64 11.49
CA PHE A 312 -39.02 -60.14 11.41
C PHE A 312 -38.75 -59.64 9.99
N GLY A 313 -38.02 -58.54 9.83
CA GLY A 313 -37.78 -57.97 8.51
C GLY A 313 -36.43 -57.30 8.33
N LEU A 314 -36.08 -57.11 7.07
CA LEU A 314 -34.93 -56.34 6.62
C LEU A 314 -35.41 -55.09 5.89
N GLU A 315 -35.05 -53.94 6.45
CA GLU A 315 -35.40 -52.62 5.96
C GLU A 315 -34.18 -51.94 5.34
N PHE A 316 -34.38 -51.39 4.16
CA PHE A 316 -33.40 -50.58 3.44
C PHE A 316 -33.99 -49.20 3.26
N GLY A 317 -33.30 -48.17 3.75
CA GLY A 317 -33.79 -46.81 3.61
C GLY A 317 -32.72 -45.74 3.49
N ARG A 318 -33.19 -44.53 3.23
CA ARG A 318 -32.41 -43.30 3.18
C ARG A 318 -33.11 -42.23 4.00
N MET A 319 -32.42 -41.72 5.02
CA MET A 319 -32.81 -40.55 5.78
C MET A 319 -32.20 -39.29 5.14
N SER A 320 -33.03 -38.36 4.69
CA SER A 320 -32.55 -37.09 4.14
C SER A 320 -32.46 -36.01 5.21
N LEU A 321 -31.39 -35.20 5.19
CA LEU A 321 -31.30 -33.97 5.99
C LEU A 321 -32.01 -32.79 5.34
N ARG A 322 -32.08 -32.78 4.01
CA ARG A 322 -32.71 -31.74 3.20
C ARG A 322 -33.69 -32.46 2.27
N GLY A 323 -34.97 -32.46 2.63
CA GLY A 323 -36.04 -33.10 1.89
C GLY A 323 -36.51 -34.45 2.47
N VAL A 324 -37.17 -35.23 1.63
CA VAL A 324 -37.84 -36.47 2.00
C VAL A 324 -36.91 -37.67 1.78
N GLY A 325 -36.86 -38.56 2.76
CA GLY A 325 -36.21 -39.87 2.64
C GLY A 325 -37.23 -40.98 2.35
N THR A 326 -36.76 -42.16 1.97
CA THR A 326 -37.61 -43.32 1.65
C THR A 326 -37.09 -44.57 2.33
N TYR A 327 -37.97 -45.55 2.56
CA TYR A 327 -37.58 -46.86 3.03
C TYR A 327 -38.45 -47.95 2.40
N PHE A 328 -37.88 -49.15 2.35
CA PHE A 328 -38.54 -50.37 1.91
C PHE A 328 -38.18 -51.49 2.88
N ASN A 329 -39.16 -52.27 3.33
CA ASN A 329 -38.97 -53.37 4.26
C ASN A 329 -39.62 -54.63 3.73
N LEU A 330 -38.88 -55.73 3.76
CA LEU A 330 -39.39 -57.07 3.57
C LEU A 330 -39.41 -57.79 4.92
N ASN A 331 -40.56 -58.32 5.30
CA ASN A 331 -40.75 -59.01 6.57
C ASN A 331 -41.44 -60.37 6.38
N ALA A 332 -41.11 -61.29 7.26
CA ALA A 332 -41.66 -62.63 7.31
C ALA A 332 -41.72 -63.09 8.77
N ASN A 333 -42.67 -63.94 9.11
CA ASN A 333 -42.61 -64.68 10.37
C ASN A 333 -41.81 -65.99 10.21
N GLN A 334 -41.53 -66.67 11.32
CA GLN A 334 -40.70 -67.89 11.33
C GLN A 334 -41.29 -69.04 10.51
N ASN A 335 -42.62 -69.08 10.39
CA ASN A 335 -43.37 -70.14 9.72
C ASN A 335 -43.23 -70.10 8.18
N VAL A 336 -42.79 -68.97 7.60
CA VAL A 336 -42.56 -68.84 6.15
C VAL A 336 -41.57 -69.87 5.60
N GLY A 337 -40.60 -70.30 6.41
CA GLY A 337 -39.60 -71.30 5.99
C GLY A 337 -40.13 -72.74 5.95
N ASN A 338 -41.21 -73.03 6.69
CA ASN A 338 -41.83 -74.36 6.78
C ASN A 338 -42.87 -74.59 5.68
N THR A 339 -43.22 -73.55 4.95
CA THR A 339 -44.20 -73.60 3.86
C THR A 339 -43.54 -73.29 2.51
N SER A 340 -44.06 -73.87 1.43
CA SER A 340 -43.73 -73.43 0.07
C SER A 340 -44.48 -72.12 -0.26
N ILE A 341 -44.14 -71.00 0.39
CA ILE A 341 -44.85 -69.72 0.20
C ILE A 341 -44.82 -69.20 -1.27
N LEU A 342 -43.97 -69.79 -2.11
CA LEU A 342 -43.91 -69.55 -3.55
C LEU A 342 -44.96 -70.32 -4.38
N SER A 343 -45.82 -71.15 -3.78
CA SER A 343 -46.94 -71.81 -4.47
C SER A 343 -48.12 -70.87 -4.67
N PHE A 344 -47.86 -69.70 -5.29
CA PHE A 344 -48.84 -68.66 -5.59
C PHE A 344 -49.92 -69.11 -6.62
N SER A 345 -49.83 -70.35 -7.12
CA SER A 345 -50.84 -70.96 -7.96
C SER A 345 -50.66 -72.48 -8.00
N GLY A 346 -51.58 -73.25 -7.41
CA GLY A 346 -51.77 -74.67 -7.75
C GLY A 346 -51.80 -75.68 -6.60
N THR A 347 -51.67 -75.27 -5.34
CA THR A 347 -51.89 -76.17 -4.19
C THR A 347 -53.39 -76.19 -3.83
N GLU A 348 -54.01 -77.36 -3.71
CA GLU A 348 -55.40 -77.48 -3.26
C GLU A 348 -55.51 -76.99 -1.81
N LYS A 349 -56.41 -76.04 -1.56
CA LYS A 349 -56.71 -75.52 -0.22
C LYS A 349 -58.07 -76.05 0.23
N GLU A 350 -58.16 -76.48 1.48
CA GLU A 350 -59.43 -76.86 2.08
C GLU A 350 -60.15 -75.60 2.60
N SER A 351 -61.40 -75.41 2.18
CA SER A 351 -62.23 -74.30 2.67
C SER A 351 -62.79 -74.62 4.06
N VAL A 352 -62.58 -73.72 5.02
CA VAL A 352 -63.02 -73.86 6.40
C VAL A 352 -63.77 -72.60 6.85
N SER A 353 -64.86 -72.79 7.62
CA SER A 353 -65.75 -71.67 8.00
C SER A 353 -65.20 -70.78 9.12
N ALA A 354 -64.14 -71.20 9.80
CA ALA A 354 -63.43 -70.43 10.83
C ALA A 354 -62.00 -70.95 11.01
N ALA A 355 -61.08 -70.09 11.41
CA ALA A 355 -59.73 -70.49 11.80
C ALA A 355 -59.77 -71.35 13.08
N SER A 356 -59.06 -72.50 13.07
CA SER A 356 -58.84 -73.35 14.25
C SER A 356 -57.61 -72.87 15.03
N GLU A 357 -57.57 -73.14 16.34
CA GLU A 357 -56.35 -72.96 17.15
C GLU A 357 -55.19 -73.86 16.68
N ASP A 358 -55.51 -74.92 15.92
CA ASP A 358 -54.52 -75.84 15.35
C ASP A 358 -53.85 -75.34 14.06
N PHE A 359 -54.25 -74.16 13.55
CA PHE A 359 -53.67 -73.60 12.33
C PHE A 359 -52.44 -72.74 12.63
N GLU A 360 -51.37 -72.99 11.88
CA GLU A 360 -50.21 -72.13 11.83
C GLU A 360 -50.37 -71.07 10.74
N GLU A 361 -49.92 -69.85 11.03
CA GLU A 361 -49.95 -68.74 10.08
C GLU A 361 -48.57 -68.53 9.46
N ALA A 362 -48.46 -68.55 8.14
CA ALA A 362 -47.27 -68.09 7.42
C ALA A 362 -47.51 -66.68 6.86
N LYS A 363 -46.72 -65.70 7.32
CA LYS A 363 -46.90 -64.28 6.97
C LYS A 363 -45.71 -63.76 6.19
N LEU A 364 -45.95 -63.22 5.00
CA LEU A 364 -44.98 -62.51 4.18
C LEU A 364 -45.47 -61.11 3.88
N GLY A 365 -44.70 -60.09 4.25
CA GLY A 365 -45.08 -58.70 4.04
C GLY A 365 -44.02 -57.84 3.37
N ALA A 366 -44.49 -56.84 2.66
CA ALA A 366 -43.67 -55.78 2.08
C ALA A 366 -44.28 -54.43 2.43
N ASN A 367 -43.48 -53.47 2.87
CA ASN A 367 -43.92 -52.09 3.06
C ASN A 367 -42.94 -51.09 2.46
N PHE A 368 -43.49 -49.96 2.07
CA PHE A 368 -42.75 -48.83 1.54
C PHE A 368 -43.24 -47.55 2.21
N GLY A 369 -42.33 -46.63 2.47
CA GLY A 369 -42.72 -45.36 3.05
C GLY A 369 -41.67 -44.28 2.93
N PHE A 370 -41.99 -43.18 3.59
CA PHE A 370 -41.20 -41.96 3.60
C PHE A 370 -40.70 -41.66 5.00
N THR A 371 -39.54 -41.01 5.08
CA THR A 371 -38.97 -40.50 6.33
C THR A 371 -38.80 -38.98 6.24
N PHE A 372 -39.17 -38.27 7.28
CA PHE A 372 -39.13 -36.81 7.35
C PHE A 372 -38.30 -36.38 8.55
N LYS A 373 -37.34 -35.47 8.35
CA LYS A 373 -36.55 -34.92 9.46
C LYS A 373 -37.44 -34.05 10.33
N VAL A 374 -37.46 -34.32 11.63
CA VAL A 374 -38.09 -33.43 12.62
C VAL A 374 -37.03 -32.47 13.14
N LEU A 375 -36.02 -33.00 13.80
CA LEU A 375 -34.83 -32.30 14.31
C LEU A 375 -33.69 -33.30 14.31
N TYR A 376 -32.43 -32.91 14.12
CA TYR A 376 -31.36 -33.91 14.23
C TYR A 376 -31.16 -34.33 15.70
N PRO A 377 -31.10 -35.62 16.08
CA PRO A 377 -31.01 -36.83 15.26
C PRO A 377 -32.32 -37.64 15.08
N LEU A 378 -33.49 -37.00 15.09
CA LEU A 378 -34.83 -37.59 15.03
C LEU A 378 -35.57 -37.36 13.69
N TRP A 379 -36.17 -38.44 13.18
CA TRP A 379 -37.03 -38.47 12.00
C TRP A 379 -38.36 -39.13 12.34
N VAL A 380 -39.42 -38.74 11.65
CA VAL A 380 -40.69 -39.47 11.61
C VAL A 380 -40.70 -40.32 10.35
N TYR A 381 -41.22 -41.54 10.43
CA TYR A 381 -41.50 -42.36 9.26
C TYR A 381 -43.00 -42.64 9.16
N ALA A 382 -43.51 -42.67 7.93
CA ALA A 382 -44.87 -43.04 7.60
C ALA A 382 -44.87 -43.86 6.32
N GLY A 383 -45.62 -44.94 6.28
CA GLY A 383 -45.67 -45.83 5.12
C GLY A 383 -46.95 -46.64 5.07
N ALA A 384 -47.01 -47.48 4.05
CA ALA A 384 -48.04 -48.49 3.91
C ALA A 384 -47.42 -49.78 3.40
N GLY A 385 -48.04 -50.90 3.77
CA GLY A 385 -47.60 -52.22 3.37
C GLY A 385 -48.75 -53.15 3.05
N VAL A 386 -48.35 -54.31 2.57
CA VAL A 386 -49.20 -55.46 2.31
C VAL A 386 -48.62 -56.64 3.09
N VAL A 387 -49.46 -57.40 3.80
CA VAL A 387 -49.13 -58.72 4.34
C VAL A 387 -49.95 -59.76 3.60
N TYR A 388 -49.29 -60.80 3.13
CA TYR A 388 -49.90 -62.04 2.72
C TYR A 388 -49.87 -63.03 3.89
N THR A 389 -51.01 -63.59 4.27
CA THR A 389 -51.14 -64.61 5.30
C THR A 389 -51.67 -65.90 4.66
N ASP A 390 -50.98 -67.01 4.90
CA ASP A 390 -51.42 -68.35 4.55
C ASP A 390 -51.64 -69.18 5.81
N TYR A 391 -52.68 -70.01 5.82
CA TYR A 391 -53.03 -70.85 6.95
C TYR A 391 -52.74 -72.31 6.60
N TYR A 392 -52.04 -73.02 7.48
CA TYR A 392 -51.74 -74.44 7.26
C TYR A 392 -51.74 -75.21 8.58
N SER A 393 -51.86 -76.54 8.49
CA SER A 393 -51.56 -77.45 9.59
C SER A 393 -50.61 -78.54 9.09
N GLU A 394 -49.72 -78.99 9.97
CA GLU A 394 -48.87 -80.14 9.68
C GLU A 394 -49.39 -81.35 10.45
N ASN A 395 -49.77 -82.40 9.73
CA ASN A 395 -50.28 -83.63 10.33
C ASN A 395 -49.54 -84.82 9.71
N ASP A 396 -48.84 -85.60 10.54
CA ASP A 396 -48.02 -86.75 10.12
C ASP A 396 -47.00 -86.47 8.97
N GLY A 397 -46.48 -85.24 8.89
CA GLY A 397 -45.48 -84.82 7.89
C GLY A 397 -46.06 -84.38 6.54
N GLU A 398 -47.40 -84.29 6.44
CA GLU A 398 -48.11 -83.68 5.32
C GLU A 398 -48.64 -82.30 5.72
N VAL A 399 -48.38 -81.29 4.88
CA VAL A 399 -48.82 -79.90 5.10
C VAL A 399 -50.13 -79.69 4.35
N ILE A 400 -51.21 -79.42 5.09
CA ILE A 400 -52.53 -79.11 4.54
C ILE A 400 -52.74 -77.60 4.62
N TYR A 401 -53.13 -76.99 3.49
CA TYR A 401 -53.38 -75.55 3.39
C TYR A 401 -54.87 -75.25 3.50
N TYR A 402 -55.23 -74.18 4.20
CA TYR A 402 -56.60 -73.79 4.45
C TYR A 402 -56.94 -72.42 3.85
N GLU A 403 -58.16 -72.31 3.32
CA GLU A 403 -58.79 -71.04 2.97
C GLU A 403 -59.89 -70.76 3.99
N VAL A 404 -59.74 -69.73 4.80
CA VAL A 404 -60.70 -69.38 5.86
C VAL A 404 -61.77 -68.46 5.28
N GLU A 405 -63.03 -68.88 5.28
CA GLU A 405 -64.13 -68.08 4.75
C GLU A 405 -64.22 -66.72 5.46
N GLY A 406 -64.17 -65.63 4.68
CA GLY A 406 -64.30 -64.26 5.17
C GLY A 406 -63.00 -63.60 5.64
N VAL A 407 -61.85 -64.29 5.57
CA VAL A 407 -60.54 -63.71 5.86
C VAL A 407 -59.81 -63.43 4.55
N GLU A 408 -59.45 -62.17 4.30
CA GLU A 408 -58.61 -61.84 3.14
C GLU A 408 -57.15 -62.23 3.41
N ASN A 409 -56.60 -63.14 2.61
CA ASN A 409 -55.19 -63.51 2.70
C ASN A 409 -54.23 -62.35 2.39
N ILE A 410 -54.70 -61.27 1.75
CA ILE A 410 -53.91 -60.07 1.46
C ILE A 410 -54.48 -58.90 2.25
N GLN A 411 -53.70 -58.35 3.18
CA GLN A 411 -54.11 -57.24 4.03
C GLN A 411 -53.24 -56.01 3.80
N PHE A 412 -53.88 -54.87 3.54
CA PHE A 412 -53.21 -53.57 3.46
C PHE A 412 -53.16 -52.89 4.83
N TYR A 413 -52.02 -52.31 5.18
CA TYR A 413 -51.85 -51.65 6.48
C TYR A 413 -51.03 -50.37 6.38
N PRO A 414 -51.42 -49.29 7.09
CA PRO A 414 -50.54 -48.15 7.31
C PRO A 414 -49.56 -48.41 8.46
N GLU A 415 -48.42 -47.73 8.44
CA GLU A 415 -47.48 -47.68 9.56
C GLU A 415 -46.98 -46.25 9.83
N LEU A 416 -46.67 -45.98 11.09
CA LEU A 416 -46.16 -44.70 11.55
C LEU A 416 -45.18 -44.91 12.71
N GLY A 417 -44.14 -44.08 12.79
CA GLY A 417 -43.29 -44.04 13.97
C GLY A 417 -42.12 -43.07 13.86
N LEU A 418 -41.12 -43.31 14.70
CA LEU A 418 -39.92 -42.51 14.82
C LEU A 418 -38.67 -43.31 14.45
N GLN A 419 -37.69 -42.62 13.88
CA GLN A 419 -36.35 -43.10 13.61
C GLN A 419 -35.30 -42.17 14.22
N VAL A 420 -34.30 -42.74 14.88
CA VAL A 420 -33.19 -41.98 15.48
C VAL A 420 -31.86 -42.37 14.85
N LYS A 421 -31.10 -41.39 14.37
CA LYS A 421 -29.77 -41.56 13.78
C LYS A 421 -28.67 -41.33 14.83
N LEU A 422 -28.08 -42.38 15.36
CA LEU A 422 -27.00 -42.28 16.36
C LEU A 422 -25.65 -42.11 15.66
N GLY A 423 -25.24 -40.84 15.48
CA GLY A 423 -23.97 -40.47 14.86
C GLY A 423 -23.88 -40.94 13.40
N ASN A 424 -22.75 -41.54 13.02
CA ASN A 424 -22.54 -42.15 11.69
C ASN A 424 -22.61 -43.68 11.72
N VAL A 425 -23.12 -44.27 12.81
CA VAL A 425 -22.98 -45.70 13.08
C VAL A 425 -24.33 -46.42 13.03
N ALA A 426 -25.31 -46.00 13.84
CA ALA A 426 -26.53 -46.76 14.05
C ALA A 426 -27.81 -45.98 13.71
N VAL A 427 -28.86 -46.73 13.42
CA VAL A 427 -30.24 -46.25 13.23
C VAL A 427 -31.17 -47.09 14.10
N LEU A 428 -32.02 -46.43 14.88
CA LEU A 428 -33.08 -47.06 15.67
C LEU A 428 -34.43 -46.70 15.07
N LYS A 429 -35.37 -47.66 15.09
CA LYS A 429 -36.76 -47.47 14.64
C LYS A 429 -37.71 -47.91 15.77
N ALA A 430 -38.75 -47.14 16.01
CA ALA A 430 -39.86 -47.52 16.90
C ALA A 430 -41.17 -46.92 16.39
N GLY A 431 -42.26 -47.69 16.40
CA GLY A 431 -43.58 -47.21 15.98
C GLY A 431 -44.63 -48.30 16.01
N GLY A 432 -45.64 -48.17 15.16
CA GLY A 432 -46.68 -49.20 15.04
C GLY A 432 -47.23 -49.33 13.63
N ALA A 433 -47.81 -50.49 13.35
CA ALA A 433 -48.58 -50.77 12.16
C ALA A 433 -50.02 -51.13 12.56
N TYR A 434 -51.01 -50.70 11.78
CA TYR A 434 -52.42 -51.01 12.01
C TYR A 434 -52.86 -52.07 11.01
N ILE A 435 -52.97 -53.33 11.45
CA ILE A 435 -53.29 -54.48 10.60
C ILE A 435 -54.57 -55.11 11.17
N ASP A 436 -55.59 -55.28 10.32
CA ASP A 436 -56.83 -56.00 10.65
C ASP A 436 -57.52 -55.57 11.97
N GLY A 437 -57.64 -54.26 12.20
CA GLY A 437 -58.28 -53.75 13.42
C GLY A 437 -57.38 -53.61 14.64
N GLU A 438 -56.16 -54.14 14.59
CA GLU A 438 -55.21 -54.14 15.71
C GLU A 438 -53.95 -53.31 15.45
N ILE A 439 -53.33 -52.80 16.52
CA ILE A 439 -52.07 -52.06 16.45
C ILE A 439 -50.93 -52.96 16.93
N TYR A 440 -49.97 -53.19 16.04
CA TYR A 440 -48.76 -53.95 16.35
C TYR A 440 -47.57 -53.01 16.55
N ALA A 441 -46.87 -53.18 17.67
CA ALA A 441 -45.68 -52.40 17.97
C ALA A 441 -44.51 -52.87 17.11
N LYS A 442 -43.81 -51.93 16.48
CA LYS A 442 -42.63 -52.18 15.65
C LYS A 442 -41.39 -51.58 16.29
N ALA A 443 -40.30 -52.34 16.29
CA ALA A 443 -38.98 -51.89 16.71
C ALA A 443 -37.93 -52.31 15.68
N GLY A 444 -36.80 -51.61 15.64
CA GLY A 444 -35.74 -51.98 14.73
C GLY A 444 -34.39 -51.37 15.09
N PHE A 445 -33.34 -52.11 14.73
CA PHE A 445 -31.96 -51.72 14.94
C PHE A 445 -31.16 -51.96 13.66
N GLY A 446 -30.41 -50.97 13.24
CA GLY A 446 -29.65 -51.00 12.00
C GLY A 446 -28.40 -50.15 12.03
N PHE A 447 -27.66 -50.23 10.93
CA PHE A 447 -26.43 -49.48 10.74
C PHE A 447 -26.50 -48.60 9.50
N GLN A 448 -25.77 -47.49 9.56
CA GLN A 448 -25.57 -46.66 8.39
C GLN A 448 -24.62 -47.34 7.42
N THR A 449 -24.95 -47.25 6.15
CA THR A 449 -24.12 -47.75 5.06
C THR A 449 -23.81 -46.60 4.12
N LYS A 450 -22.56 -46.53 3.66
CA LYS A 450 -22.19 -45.67 2.52
C LYS A 450 -22.53 -46.34 1.18
N ILE A 451 -22.77 -47.64 1.22
CA ILE A 451 -23.10 -48.48 0.07
C ILE A 451 -24.60 -48.37 -0.14
N TRP A 452 -24.99 -47.74 -1.25
CA TRP A 452 -26.03 -48.32 -2.11
C TRP A 452 -25.46 -48.37 -3.51
#